data_AF-A0A351ZBE9-F1
#
_entry.id   AF-A0A351ZBE9-F1
#
_cell.length_a   1.000
_cell.length_b   1.000
_cell.length_c   1.000
_cell.angle_alpha   90.00
_cell.angle_beta   90.00
_cell.angle_gamma   90.00
#
_symmetry.space_group_name_H-M   'P 1'
#
loop_
_entity.id
_entity.type
_entity.pdbx_description
1 polymer ?
#
loop_
_entity_poly.entity_id
_entity_poly.type
_entity_poly.pdbx_seq_one_letter_code
_entity_poly.pdbx_strand_id
1 'polypeptide(L)'
;MLIILNLPLVGIFISLLRIPFRILFPVILLICLVGTYSVNSSTFELAVLLLFGILGYFIRKMKYDMAPLILAMIIGPTMELSLRQALMRSDGSFSIFWESPITMTLIAVSLLLLVWNVYRGIRPTKASWEKALEESK
;
A
#
# COMPACT_ATOMS: atom_id res chain seq x y z
N MET A 1 22.73 -18.46 14.56
CA MET A 1 21.42 -18.83 15.14
C MET A 1 20.22 -18.42 14.29
N LEU A 2 20.19 -17.22 13.69
CA LEU A 2 19.06 -16.79 12.81
C LEU A 2 18.78 -17.74 11.63
N ILE A 3 19.82 -18.32 11.02
CA ILE A 3 19.68 -19.28 9.89
C ILE A 3 18.97 -20.57 10.32
N ILE A 4 19.34 -21.13 11.48
CA ILE A 4 18.77 -22.38 12.01
C ILE A 4 17.28 -22.25 12.34
N LEU A 5 16.83 -21.06 12.74
CA LEU A 5 15.42 -20.82 13.03
C LEU A 5 14.61 -20.49 11.76
N ASN A 6 15.18 -19.75 10.81
CA ASN A 6 14.46 -19.37 9.58
C ASN A 6 14.33 -20.53 8.56
N LEU A 7 15.37 -21.36 8.39
CA LEU A 7 15.36 -22.47 7.42
C LEU A 7 14.16 -23.45 7.60
N PRO A 8 13.83 -23.93 8.81
CA PRO A 8 12.66 -24.79 9.01
C PRO A 8 11.34 -24.01 8.93
N LEU A 9 11.32 -22.74 9.37
CA LEU A 9 10.12 -21.89 9.31
C LEU A 9 9.69 -21.62 7.86
N VAL A 10 10.63 -21.35 6.96
CA VAL A 10 10.36 -21.14 5.54
C VAL A 10 9.63 -22.36 4.94
N GLY A 11 10.01 -23.58 5.34
CA GLY A 11 9.33 -24.81 4.92
C GLY A 11 7.86 -24.85 5.35
N ILE A 12 7.54 -24.41 6.57
CA ILE A 12 6.17 -24.33 7.08
C ILE A 12 5.38 -23.26 6.32
N PHE A 13 5.95 -22.07 6.10
CA PHE A 13 5.31 -21.01 5.33
C PHE A 13 5.01 -21.42 3.89
N ILE A 14 5.95 -22.09 3.21
CA ILE A 14 5.72 -22.61 1.85
C ILE A 14 4.58 -23.64 1.83
N SER A 15 4.46 -24.46 2.87
CA SER A 15 3.36 -25.43 2.98
C SER A 15 2.00 -24.74 3.07
N LEU A 16 1.91 -23.61 3.76
CA LEU A 16 0.69 -22.79 3.79
C LEU A 16 0.36 -22.21 2.41
N LEU A 17 1.36 -21.80 1.61
CA LEU A 17 1.14 -21.33 0.23
C LEU A 17 0.68 -22.45 -0.73
N ARG A 18 0.91 -23.73 -0.41
CA ARG A 18 0.45 -24.86 -1.22
C ARG A 18 -1.05 -25.15 -1.09
N ILE A 19 -1.71 -24.61 -0.07
CA ILE A 19 -3.16 -24.79 0.12
C ILE A 19 -3.90 -24.07 -1.02
N PRO A 20 -4.85 -24.72 -1.72
CA PRO A 20 -5.58 -24.09 -2.80
C PRO A 20 -6.32 -22.85 -2.32
N PHE A 21 -6.17 -21.74 -3.04
CA PHE A 21 -6.77 -20.43 -2.71
C PHE A 21 -8.28 -20.48 -2.44
N ARG A 22 -8.99 -21.43 -3.07
CA ARG A 22 -10.43 -21.64 -2.87
C ARG A 22 -10.80 -22.04 -1.45
N ILE A 23 -9.93 -22.77 -0.75
CA ILE A 23 -10.13 -23.19 0.65
C ILE A 23 -9.48 -22.20 1.61
N LEU A 24 -8.33 -21.64 1.23
CA LEU A 24 -7.59 -20.70 2.07
C LEU A 24 -8.40 -19.42 2.37
N PHE A 25 -9.08 -18.89 1.35
CA PHE A 25 -9.84 -17.65 1.49
C PHE A 25 -10.98 -17.69 2.53
N PRO A 26 -11.92 -18.68 2.51
CA PRO A 26 -12.97 -18.76 3.53
C PRO A 26 -12.42 -19.02 4.95
N VAL A 27 -11.33 -19.77 5.07
CA VAL A 27 -10.67 -19.99 6.38
C VAL A 27 -10.11 -18.68 6.93
N ILE A 28 -9.40 -17.89 6.12
CA ILE A 28 -8.90 -16.57 6.52
C ILE A 28 -10.06 -15.65 6.93
N LEU A 29 -11.15 -15.63 6.15
CA LEU A 29 -12.32 -14.80 6.50
C LEU A 29 -12.93 -15.19 7.84
N LEU A 30 -13.09 -16.48 8.12
CA LEU A 30 -13.61 -16.96 9.40
C LEU A 30 -12.69 -16.56 10.56
N ILE A 31 -11.37 -16.74 10.40
CA ILE A 31 -10.39 -16.35 11.42
C ILE A 31 -10.43 -14.83 11.66
N CYS A 32 -10.55 -14.01 10.61
CA CYS A 32 -10.67 -12.56 10.75
C CYS A 32 -11.98 -12.13 11.42
N LEU A 33 -13.12 -12.76 11.11
CA LEU A 33 -14.39 -12.49 11.78
C LEU A 33 -14.32 -12.83 13.27
N VAL A 34 -13.84 -14.04 13.60
CA VAL A 34 -13.71 -14.46 15.00
C VAL A 34 -12.69 -13.61 15.74
N GLY A 35 -11.56 -13.29 15.11
CA GLY A 35 -10.50 -12.47 15.70
C GLY A 35 -10.96 -11.05 16.03
N THR A 36 -11.61 -10.37 15.09
CA THR A 36 -12.12 -9.00 15.34
C THR A 36 -13.23 -8.97 16.38
N TYR A 37 -14.14 -9.95 16.35
CA TYR A 37 -15.14 -10.07 17.42
C TYR A 37 -14.51 -10.38 18.78
N SER A 38 -13.46 -11.20 18.82
CA SER A 38 -12.83 -11.60 20.08
C SER A 38 -12.07 -10.48 20.78
N VAL A 39 -11.52 -9.50 20.04
CA VAL A 39 -10.70 -8.43 20.65
C VAL A 39 -11.57 -7.40 21.37
N ASN A 40 -12.60 -6.88 20.70
CA ASN A 40 -13.41 -5.79 21.25
C ASN A 40 -14.88 -6.16 21.52
N SER A 41 -15.31 -7.40 21.22
CA SER A 41 -16.72 -7.84 21.31
C SER A 41 -17.72 -6.86 20.68
N SER A 42 -17.24 -6.08 19.70
CA SER A 42 -17.96 -4.96 19.11
C SER A 42 -18.54 -5.37 17.76
N THR A 43 -19.86 -5.32 17.64
CA THR A 43 -20.57 -5.56 16.39
C THR A 43 -20.24 -4.49 15.33
N PHE A 44 -19.82 -3.29 15.76
CA PHE A 44 -19.42 -2.22 14.85
C PHE A 44 -18.14 -2.57 14.10
N GLU A 45 -17.11 -3.09 14.77
CA GLU A 45 -15.86 -3.50 14.12
C GLU A 45 -16.07 -4.66 13.15
N LEU A 46 -16.96 -5.59 13.50
CA LEU A 46 -17.41 -6.63 12.59
C LEU A 46 -18.10 -6.07 11.33
N ALA A 47 -18.99 -5.10 11.50
CA ALA A 47 -19.68 -4.45 10.39
C ALA A 47 -18.71 -3.70 9.49
N VAL A 48 -17.74 -2.97 10.07
CA VAL A 48 -16.66 -2.29 9.33
C VAL A 48 -15.81 -3.31 8.58
N LEU A 49 -15.40 -4.42 9.21
CA LEU A 49 -14.64 -5.48 8.55
C LEU A 49 -15.38 -6.05 7.34
N LEU A 50 -16.68 -6.35 7.48
CA LEU A 50 -17.49 -6.87 6.38
C LEU A 50 -17.63 -5.84 5.25
N LEU A 51 -17.90 -4.58 5.59
CA LEU A 51 -18.00 -3.48 4.63
C LEU A 51 -16.69 -3.31 3.84
N PHE A 52 -15.55 -3.22 4.53
CA PHE A 52 -14.24 -3.08 3.90
C PHE A 52 -13.81 -4.36 3.15
N GLY A 53 -14.22 -5.54 3.60
CA GLY A 53 -14.02 -6.79 2.87
C GLY A 53 -14.75 -6.81 1.53
N ILE A 54 -16.00 -6.35 1.50
CA ILE A 54 -16.80 -6.22 0.27
C ILE A 54 -16.22 -5.14 -0.64
N LEU A 55 -15.85 -3.97 -0.09
CA LEU A 55 -15.18 -2.91 -0.85
C LEU A 55 -13.87 -3.39 -1.47
N GLY A 56 -13.05 -4.13 -0.70
CA GLY A 56 -11.83 -4.76 -1.18
C GLY A 56 -12.10 -5.75 -2.31
N TYR A 57 -13.15 -6.56 -2.22
CA TYR A 57 -13.54 -7.43 -3.34
C TYR A 57 -13.87 -6.63 -4.61
N PHE A 58 -14.56 -5.50 -4.47
CA PHE A 58 -14.92 -4.64 -5.61
C PHE A 58 -13.69 -3.97 -6.24
N ILE A 59 -12.78 -3.45 -5.43
CA ILE A 59 -11.51 -2.87 -5.87
C ILE A 59 -10.67 -3.90 -6.63
N ARG A 60 -10.64 -5.15 -6.16
CA ARG A 60 -9.97 -6.26 -6.86
C ARG A 60 -10.61 -6.53 -8.22
N LYS A 61 -11.95 -6.48 -8.30
CA LYS A 61 -12.69 -6.66 -9.56
C LYS A 61 -12.40 -5.55 -10.56
N MET A 62 -12.15 -4.32 -10.07
CA MET A 62 -11.74 -3.18 -10.89
C MET A 62 -10.27 -3.23 -11.34
N LYS A 63 -9.54 -4.32 -11.03
CA LYS A 63 -8.10 -4.50 -11.34
C LYS A 63 -7.20 -3.42 -10.74
N TYR A 64 -7.65 -2.75 -9.67
CA TYR A 64 -6.76 -1.90 -8.89
C TYR A 64 -5.78 -2.75 -8.09
N ASP A 65 -4.54 -2.28 -8.03
CA ASP A 65 -3.53 -2.91 -7.20
C ASP A 65 -3.85 -2.65 -5.71
N MET A 66 -3.93 -3.72 -4.92
CA MET A 66 -4.18 -3.65 -3.48
C MET A 66 -2.97 -3.11 -2.72
N ALA A 67 -1.76 -3.33 -3.24
CA ALA A 67 -0.53 -2.99 -2.54
C ALA A 67 -0.39 -1.48 -2.27
N PRO A 68 -0.62 -0.57 -3.25
CA PRO A 68 -0.61 0.88 -3.00
C PRO A 68 -1.66 1.36 -1.99
N LEU A 69 -2.85 0.72 -1.98
CA LEU A 69 -3.94 1.06 -1.07
C LEU A 69 -3.58 0.76 0.39
N ILE A 70 -3.03 -0.44 0.62
CA ILE A 70 -2.54 -0.85 1.94
C ILE A 70 -1.37 0.05 2.36
N LEU A 71 -0.45 0.34 1.43
CA LEU A 71 0.69 1.22 1.69
C LEU A 71 0.23 2.64 2.10
N ALA A 72 -0.74 3.21 1.38
CA ALA A 72 -1.31 4.51 1.70
C ALA A 72 -2.00 4.51 3.07
N MET A 73 -2.70 3.43 3.44
CA MET A 73 -3.36 3.32 4.75
C MET A 73 -2.35 3.24 5.91
N ILE A 74 -1.22 2.57 5.72
CA ILE A 74 -0.16 2.47 6.73
C ILE A 74 0.63 3.79 6.84
N ILE A 75 0.95 4.42 5.71
CA ILE A 75 1.75 5.66 5.68
C ILE A 75 0.90 6.87 6.10
N GLY A 76 -0.39 6.90 5.78
CA GLY A 76 -1.30 8.01 6.03
C GLY A 76 -1.21 8.60 7.45
N PRO A 77 -1.37 7.80 8.51
CA PRO A 77 -1.27 8.28 9.89
C PRO A 77 0.08 8.92 10.21
N THR A 78 1.16 8.33 9.72
CA THR A 78 2.52 8.86 9.92
C THR A 78 2.72 10.17 9.15
N MET A 79 2.14 10.27 7.95
CA MET A 79 2.17 11.48 7.13
C MET A 79 1.37 12.62 7.79
N GLU A 80 0.17 12.33 8.30
CA GLU A 80 -0.65 13.31 9.03
C GLU A 80 0.05 13.78 10.30
N LEU A 81 0.64 12.85 11.06
CA LEU A 81 1.40 13.19 12.26
C LEU A 81 2.58 14.11 11.93
N SER A 82 3.35 13.78 10.90
CA SER A 82 4.49 14.60 10.45
C SER A 82 4.04 15.99 9.99
N LEU A 83 2.91 16.07 9.28
CA LEU A 83 2.31 17.34 8.87
C LEU A 83 1.88 18.16 10.09
N ARG A 84 1.19 17.55 11.05
CA ARG A 84 0.78 18.21 12.30
C ARG A 84 1.97 18.70 13.10
N GLN A 85 3.02 17.87 13.24
CA GLN A 85 4.27 18.26 13.90
C GLN A 85 4.95 19.45 13.21
N ALA A 86 4.98 19.46 11.88
CA ALA A 86 5.49 20.59 11.12
C ALA A 86 4.66 21.86 11.36
N LEU A 87 3.32 21.77 11.32
CA LEU A 87 2.44 22.92 11.56
C LEU A 87 2.53 23.47 12.98
N MET A 88 2.65 22.59 13.98
CA MET A 88 2.86 23.00 15.37
C MET A 88 4.20 23.72 15.57
N ARG A 89 5.22 23.37 14.79
CA ARG A 89 6.53 24.06 14.83
C ARG A 89 6.49 25.46 14.20
N SER A 90 5.51 25.74 13.33
CA SER A 90 5.26 27.05 12.68
C SER A 90 4.25 27.94 13.39
N ASP A 91 3.77 27.57 14.59
CA ASP A 91 2.62 28.24 15.22
C ASP A 91 1.37 28.27 14.31
N GLY A 92 1.19 27.22 13.51
CA GLY A 92 0.04 27.07 12.59
C GLY A 92 0.18 27.79 11.25
N SER A 93 1.31 28.44 10.95
CA SER A 93 1.54 29.11 9.66
C SER A 93 2.14 28.17 8.59
N PHE A 94 1.58 28.16 7.37
CA PHE A 94 2.18 27.43 6.24
C PHE A 94 3.49 28.07 5.73
N SER A 95 3.97 29.14 6.37
CA SER A 95 5.17 29.86 5.94
C SER A 95 6.46 29.04 6.17
N ILE A 96 6.46 28.01 7.04
CA ILE A 96 7.60 27.10 7.19
C ILE A 96 8.05 26.44 5.88
N PHE A 97 7.11 26.20 4.95
CA PHE A 97 7.45 25.62 3.65
C PHE A 97 8.30 26.57 2.78
N TRP A 98 8.25 27.88 3.04
CA TRP A 98 9.00 28.91 2.32
C TRP A 98 10.14 29.53 3.14
N GLU A 99 10.01 29.61 4.46
CA GLU A 99 11.01 30.19 5.36
C GLU A 99 12.21 29.26 5.59
N SER A 100 12.00 27.94 5.53
CA SER A 100 13.08 26.98 5.71
C SER A 100 13.76 26.66 4.37
N PRO A 101 15.03 27.05 4.14
CA PRO A 101 15.73 26.76 2.89
C PRO A 101 15.86 25.24 2.61
N ILE A 102 15.85 24.41 3.66
CA ILE A 102 15.86 22.95 3.57
C ILE A 102 14.52 22.44 3.00
N THR A 103 13.40 22.97 3.48
CA THR A 103 12.07 22.57 3.01
C THR A 103 11.84 23.02 1.58
N MET A 104 12.27 24.23 1.23
CA MET A 104 12.18 24.78 -0.12
C MET A 104 12.95 23.93 -1.14
N THR A 105 14.18 23.52 -0.80
CA THR A 105 14.98 22.65 -1.68
C THR A 105 14.38 21.26 -1.84
N LEU A 106 13.85 20.65 -0.76
CA LEU A 106 13.14 19.37 -0.85
C LEU A 106 11.87 19.46 -1.71
N ILE A 107 11.07 20.51 -1.57
CA ILE A 107 9.86 20.72 -2.38
C ILE A 107 10.23 20.89 -3.86
N ALA A 108 11.26 21.70 -4.15
CA ALA A 108 11.72 21.91 -5.51
C ALA A 108 12.19 20.60 -6.16
N VAL A 109 12.98 19.79 -5.44
CA VAL A 109 13.43 18.48 -5.92
C VAL A 109 12.26 17.51 -6.12
N SER A 110 11.31 17.47 -5.17
CA SER A 110 10.12 16.63 -5.28
C SER A 110 9.27 16.99 -6.51
N LEU A 111 9.03 18.28 -6.74
CA LEU A 111 8.32 18.77 -7.94
C LEU A 111 9.08 18.42 -9.22
N LEU A 112 10.40 18.61 -9.25
CA LEU A 112 11.22 18.23 -10.40
C LEU A 112 11.14 16.73 -10.70
N LEU A 113 11.22 15.87 -9.69
CA LEU A 113 11.09 14.42 -9.84
C LEU A 113 9.69 14.01 -10.30
N LEU A 114 8.65 14.64 -9.77
CA LEU A 114 7.26 14.38 -10.17
C LEU A 114 7.06 14.78 -11.63
N VAL A 115 7.46 15.98 -12.03
CA VAL A 115 7.36 16.45 -13.43
C VAL A 115 8.18 15.54 -14.34
N TRP A 116 9.39 15.14 -13.93
CA TRP A 116 10.23 14.21 -14.69
C TRP A 116 9.57 12.83 -14.85
N ASN A 117 8.97 12.29 -13.78
CA ASN A 117 8.30 11.01 -13.79
C ASN A 117 7.05 11.05 -14.67
N VAL A 118 6.22 12.08 -14.54
CA VAL A 118 5.01 12.29 -15.37
C VAL A 118 5.41 12.51 -16.84
N TYR A 119 6.44 13.30 -17.12
CA TYR A 119 6.95 13.50 -18.48
C TYR A 119 7.45 12.19 -19.12
N ARG A 120 8.12 11.34 -18.34
CA ARG A 120 8.54 10.00 -18.79
C ARG A 120 7.37 9.02 -18.90
N GLY A 121 6.39 9.08 -18.01
CA GLY A 121 5.21 8.20 -18.00
C GLY A 121 4.22 8.49 -19.12
N ILE A 122 4.16 9.75 -19.58
CA ILE A 122 3.36 10.15 -20.75
C ILE A 122 4.10 9.89 -22.07
N ARG A 123 5.44 9.75 -22.05
CA ARG A 123 6.17 9.29 -23.24
C ARG A 123 5.90 7.79 -23.43
N PRO A 124 5.16 7.38 -24.49
CA PRO A 124 4.90 5.97 -24.71
C PRO A 124 6.23 5.23 -24.89
N THR A 125 6.45 4.25 -24.03
CA THR A 125 7.50 3.24 -24.18
C THR A 125 7.44 2.67 -25.59
N LYS A 126 8.37 3.09 -26.46
CA LYS A 126 8.53 2.56 -27.82
C LYS A 126 8.78 1.04 -27.84
N ALA A 127 9.13 0.42 -26.71
CA ALA A 127 9.42 -0.99 -26.56
C ALA A 127 8.20 -1.95 -26.68
N SER A 128 6.98 -1.43 -26.84
CA SER A 128 5.79 -2.26 -27.13
C SER A 128 5.56 -2.52 -28.62
N TRP A 129 6.15 -1.73 -29.51
CA TRP A 129 5.95 -1.85 -30.97
C TRP A 129 6.92 -2.85 -31.62
N GLU A 130 8.12 -3.02 -31.06
CA GLU A 130 9.11 -3.99 -31.56
C GLU A 130 8.64 -5.44 -31.33
N LYS A 131 8.03 -5.72 -30.18
CA LYS A 131 7.48 -7.05 -29.87
C LYS A 131 6.30 -7.45 -30.76
N ALA A 132 5.49 -6.49 -31.20
CA ALA A 132 4.36 -6.74 -32.09
C ALA A 132 4.77 -7.02 -33.55
N LEU A 133 5.97 -6.58 -33.96
CA LEU A 133 6.51 -6.85 -35.30
C LEU A 133 7.28 -8.18 -35.36
N GLU A 134 7.81 -8.67 -34.24
CA GLU A 134 8.48 -9.97 -34.15
C GLU A 134 7.50 -11.15 -34.10
N GLU A 135 6.29 -10.98 -33.51
CA GLU A 135 5.25 -12.03 -33.52
C GLU A 135 4.53 -12.17 -34.87
N SER A 136 4.72 -11.23 -35.81
CA SER A 136 4.10 -11.25 -37.15
C SER A 136 5.05 -11.72 -38.26
N LYS A 137 6.26 -12.16 -37.93
CA LYS A 137 7.25 -12.68 -38.90
C LYS A 137 7.60 -14.13 -38.59
#